data_AF-A0A183HFR9-F1
#
_entry.id   AF-A0A183HFR9-F1
#
_cell.length_a   1.000
_cell.length_b   1.000
_cell.length_c   1.000
_cell.angle_alpha   90.00
_cell.angle_beta   90.00
_cell.angle_gamma   90.00
#
_symmetry.space_group_name_H-M   'P 1'
#
loop_
_entity.id
_entity.type
_entity.pdbx_description
1 polymer ?
#
loop_
_entity_poly.entity_id
_entity_poly.type
_entity_poly.pdbx_seq_one_letter_code
_entity_poly.pdbx_strand_id
1 'polypeptide(L)'
;MSEYLQLEQRCLEVYGSKEEFEKAKETRSMQKETRLEKRFEKKIKEMRQQVHGSKIFKTGYGKAHDHVYGDETYDAEKDEYWKICKICEYKLTYEKL
;
A
#
# COMPACT_ATOMS: atom_id res chain seq x y z
N MET A 1 -36.45 41.51 17.95
CA MET A 1 -35.78 40.29 18.43
C MET A 1 -34.35 40.32 17.92
N SER A 2 -33.35 40.12 18.76
CA SER A 2 -31.94 40.11 18.35
C SER A 2 -31.62 38.84 17.55
N GLU A 3 -30.74 38.95 16.55
CA GLU A 3 -30.27 37.83 15.70
C GLU A 3 -29.72 36.65 16.52
N TYR A 4 -29.13 36.95 17.69
CA TYR A 4 -28.62 35.96 18.62
C TYR A 4 -29.72 35.03 19.16
N LEU A 5 -30.91 35.58 19.43
CA LEU A 5 -32.04 34.80 19.94
C LEU A 5 -32.58 33.83 18.87
N GLN A 6 -32.58 34.27 17.60
CA GLN A 6 -33.00 33.43 16.47
C GLN A 6 -32.03 32.25 16.26
N LEU A 7 -30.72 32.49 16.38
CA LEU A 7 -29.70 31.45 16.30
C LEU A 7 -29.81 30.44 17.44
N GLU A 8 -30.01 30.90 18.68
CA GLU A 8 -30.17 30.00 19.83
C GLU A 8 -31.42 29.11 19.70
N GLN A 9 -32.55 29.68 19.28
CA GLN A 9 -33.77 28.92 19.01
C GLN A 9 -33.53 27.86 17.93
N ARG A 10 -32.89 28.24 16.83
CA ARG A 10 -32.56 27.31 15.75
C ARG A 10 -31.61 26.20 16.21
N CYS A 11 -30.62 26.52 17.03
CA CYS A 11 -29.73 25.52 17.62
C CYS A 11 -30.50 24.52 18.49
N LEU A 12 -31.44 24.99 19.31
CA LEU A 12 -32.27 24.12 20.13
C LEU A 12 -33.21 23.24 19.28
N GLU A 13 -33.76 23.75 18.20
CA GLU A 13 -34.58 22.95 17.27
C GLU A 13 -33.78 21.84 16.58
N VAL A 14 -32.53 22.12 16.21
CA VAL A 14 -31.69 21.16 15.46
C VAL A 14 -31.06 20.12 16.39
N TYR A 15 -30.55 20.56 17.54
CA TYR A 15 -29.77 19.71 18.44
C TYR A 15 -30.58 19.25 19.67
N GLY A 16 -31.80 19.75 19.86
CA GLY A 16 -32.70 19.40 20.98
C GLY A 16 -32.32 20.05 22.31
N SER A 17 -31.01 20.21 22.59
CA SER A 17 -30.52 20.90 23.78
C SER A 17 -29.16 21.53 23.53
N LYS A 18 -28.78 22.47 24.40
CA LYS A 18 -27.44 23.07 24.39
C LYS A 18 -26.35 22.04 24.68
N GLU A 19 -26.64 21.06 25.53
CA GLU A 19 -25.69 19.98 25.86
C GLU A 19 -25.40 19.10 24.64
N GLU A 20 -26.42 18.71 23.89
CA GLU A 20 -26.25 17.89 22.67
C GLU A 20 -25.51 18.66 21.58
N PHE A 21 -25.71 19.98 21.47
CA PHE A 21 -24.94 20.83 20.57
C PHE A 21 -23.44 20.86 20.93
N GLU A 22 -23.09 21.04 22.20
CA GLU A 22 -21.69 21.03 22.63
C GLU A 22 -21.06 19.64 22.45
N LYS A 23 -21.78 18.55 22.78
CA LYS A 23 -21.31 17.18 22.49
C LYS A 23 -21.04 16.95 21.00
N ALA A 24 -21.92 17.43 20.12
CA ALA A 24 -21.74 17.31 18.67
C ALA A 24 -20.51 18.10 18.20
N LYS A 25 -20.27 19.28 18.77
CA LYS A 25 -19.10 20.11 18.48
C LYS A 25 -17.79 19.46 18.96
N GLU A 26 -17.77 18.92 20.16
CA GLU A 26 -16.64 18.16 20.70
C GLU A 26 -16.34 16.92 19.85
N THR A 27 -17.38 16.16 19.50
CA THR A 27 -17.27 14.98 18.61
C THR A 27 -16.66 15.36 17.27
N ARG A 28 -17.11 16.48 16.68
CA ARG A 28 -16.56 16.99 15.42
C ARG A 28 -15.09 17.40 15.56
N SER A 29 -14.68 17.96 16.70
CA SER A 29 -13.29 18.29 16.98
C SER A 29 -12.42 17.02 17.08
N MET A 30 -12.85 16.04 17.87
CA MET A 30 -12.16 14.75 18.00
C MET A 30 -12.03 14.02 16.66
N GLN A 31 -13.10 14.01 15.84
CA GLN A 31 -13.06 13.43 14.50
C GLN A 31 -12.09 14.16 13.55
N LYS A 32 -11.91 15.47 13.73
CA LYS A 32 -10.95 16.25 12.95
C LYS A 32 -9.52 15.86 13.33
N GLU A 33 -9.22 15.74 14.62
CA GLU A 33 -7.90 15.35 15.13
C GLU A 33 -7.53 13.93 14.69
N THR A 34 -8.40 12.96 14.94
CA THR A 34 -8.21 11.56 14.50
C THR A 34 -8.01 11.43 12.98
N ARG A 35 -8.70 12.26 12.18
CA ARG A 35 -8.49 12.29 10.72
C ARG A 35 -7.12 12.83 10.34
N LEU A 36 -6.61 13.83 11.06
CA LEU A 36 -5.29 14.40 10.82
C LEU A 36 -4.18 13.39 11.16
N GLU A 37 -4.30 12.71 12.31
CA GLU A 37 -3.39 11.65 12.73
C GLU A 37 -3.32 10.52 11.69
N LYS A 38 -4.48 9.96 11.31
CA LYS A 38 -4.56 8.89 10.29
C LYS A 38 -3.98 9.31 8.94
N ARG A 39 -4.19 10.57 8.53
CA ARG A 39 -3.59 11.11 7.30
C ARG A 39 -2.08 11.17 7.40
N PHE A 40 -1.54 11.58 8.54
CA PHE A 40 -0.11 11.64 8.77
C PHE A 40 0.51 10.23 8.76
N GLU A 41 -0.07 9.29 9.51
CA GLU A 41 0.36 7.88 9.52
C GLU A 41 0.35 7.27 8.12
N LYS A 42 -0.70 7.51 7.34
CA LYS A 42 -0.80 7.04 5.95
C LYS A 42 0.33 7.59 5.09
N LYS A 43 0.63 8.88 5.18
CA LYS A 43 1.74 9.51 4.44
C LYS A 43 3.09 8.88 4.82
N ILE A 44 3.32 8.62 6.10
CA ILE A 44 4.55 7.96 6.57
C ILE A 44 4.65 6.53 6.01
N LYS A 45 3.55 5.78 6.03
CA LYS A 45 3.51 4.42 5.47
C LYS A 45 3.80 4.42 3.97
N GLU A 46 3.19 5.33 3.22
CA GLU A 46 3.43 5.48 1.77
C GLU A 46 4.89 5.87 1.48
N MET A 47 5.44 6.82 2.24
CA MET A 47 6.86 7.19 2.14
C MET A 47 7.79 5.99 2.39
N ARG A 48 7.53 5.23 3.45
CA ARG A 48 8.29 4.00 3.75
C ARG A 48 8.18 3.00 2.60
N GLN A 49 6.97 2.79 2.07
CA GLN A 49 6.77 1.90 0.92
C GLN A 49 7.51 2.37 -0.32
N GLN A 50 7.58 3.67 -0.60
CA GLN A 50 8.36 4.20 -1.73
C GLN A 50 9.87 3.96 -1.54
N VAL A 51 10.38 4.23 -0.34
CA VAL A 51 11.81 4.05 0.00
C VAL A 51 12.20 2.56 0.02
N HIS A 52 11.36 1.68 0.57
CA HIS A 52 11.61 0.23 0.60
C HIS A 52 11.25 -0.46 -0.72
N GLY A 53 10.25 0.04 -1.44
CA GLY A 53 9.72 -0.53 -2.68
C GLY A 53 10.69 -0.48 -3.85
N SER A 54 11.59 0.51 -3.91
CA SER A 54 12.66 0.49 -4.92
C SER A 54 13.66 -0.66 -4.72
N LYS A 55 13.76 -1.21 -3.50
CA LYS A 55 14.56 -2.42 -3.22
C LYS A 55 13.78 -3.73 -3.34
N ILE A 56 12.47 -3.73 -3.10
CA ILE A 56 11.65 -4.96 -2.97
C ILE A 56 10.93 -5.34 -4.28
N PHE A 57 10.72 -4.41 -5.22
CA PHE A 57 10.16 -4.72 -6.54
C PHE A 57 11.22 -5.30 -7.50
N LYS A 58 11.76 -6.46 -7.13
CA LYS A 58 12.22 -7.49 -8.08
C LYS A 58 11.43 -8.80 -7.92
N THR A 59 10.26 -8.76 -7.28
CA THR A 59 9.38 -9.94 -7.10
C THR A 59 8.66 -10.38 -8.39
N GLY A 60 8.96 -9.74 -9.53
CA GLY A 60 8.59 -10.24 -10.87
C GLY A 60 9.62 -11.19 -11.49
N TYR A 61 10.82 -11.33 -10.90
CA TYR A 61 11.76 -12.39 -11.30
C TYR A 61 11.29 -13.71 -10.69
N GLY A 62 10.65 -14.55 -11.49
CA GLY A 62 10.30 -15.92 -11.11
C GLY A 62 8.98 -16.07 -10.35
N LYS A 63 7.85 -15.72 -10.98
CA LYS A 63 6.59 -16.39 -10.61
C LYS A 63 6.81 -17.90 -10.74
N ALA A 64 6.31 -18.69 -9.78
CA ALA A 64 6.30 -20.14 -9.89
C ALA A 64 5.56 -20.52 -11.17
N HIS A 65 6.28 -21.11 -12.12
CA HIS A 65 5.77 -21.59 -13.40
C HIS A 65 6.59 -22.81 -13.81
N ASP A 66 6.02 -23.62 -14.69
CA ASP A 66 6.75 -24.72 -15.29
C ASP A 66 7.77 -24.16 -16.29
N HIS A 67 9.04 -24.46 -16.07
CA HIS A 67 10.12 -23.95 -16.92
C HIS A 67 10.06 -24.56 -18.32
N VAL A 68 9.85 -23.71 -19.32
CA VAL A 68 9.97 -24.08 -20.74
C VAL A 68 11.37 -23.68 -21.22
N TYR A 69 12.29 -24.64 -21.23
CA TYR A 69 13.67 -24.42 -21.66
C TYR A 69 13.81 -24.42 -23.18
N GLY A 70 14.69 -23.55 -23.69
CA GLY A 70 15.15 -23.56 -25.08
C GLY A 70 16.29 -24.53 -25.35
N ASP A 71 17.01 -24.28 -26.44
CA ASP A 71 18.11 -25.13 -26.91
C ASP A 71 19.24 -25.20 -25.86
N GLU A 72 19.84 -26.38 -25.74
CA GLU A 72 20.98 -26.60 -24.84
C GLU A 72 22.29 -26.17 -25.50
N THR A 73 23.17 -25.58 -24.71
CA THR A 73 24.52 -25.18 -25.11
C THR A 73 25.54 -25.86 -24.22
N TYR A 74 26.61 -26.36 -24.82
CA TYR A 74 27.72 -26.99 -24.10
C TYR A 74 28.84 -25.97 -23.85
N ASP A 75 29.35 -25.93 -22.61
CA ASP A 75 30.48 -25.13 -22.18
C ASP A 75 31.71 -26.04 -22.03
N ALA A 76 32.59 -26.00 -23.03
CA ALA A 76 33.77 -26.85 -23.11
C ALA A 76 34.85 -26.53 -22.07
N GLU A 77 34.83 -25.33 -21.45
CA GLU A 77 35.80 -24.97 -20.41
C GLU A 77 35.43 -25.58 -19.06
N LYS A 78 34.11 -25.77 -18.82
CA LYS A 78 33.57 -26.28 -17.56
C LYS A 78 33.08 -27.72 -17.64
N ASP A 79 33.05 -28.29 -18.85
CA ASP A 79 32.46 -29.61 -19.12
C ASP A 79 30.98 -29.71 -18.68
N GLU A 80 30.25 -28.59 -18.83
CA GLU A 80 28.87 -28.44 -18.36
C GLU A 80 27.92 -28.09 -19.52
N TYR A 81 26.68 -28.56 -19.45
CA TYR A 81 25.60 -28.17 -20.34
C TYR A 81 24.72 -27.13 -19.66
N TRP A 82 24.19 -26.17 -20.41
CA TRP A 82 23.24 -25.21 -19.90
C TRP A 82 22.11 -24.90 -20.88
N LYS A 83 20.96 -24.53 -20.32
CA LYS A 83 19.77 -24.10 -21.07
C LYS A 83 19.04 -22.97 -20.34
N ILE A 84 18.37 -22.10 -21.09
CA ILE A 84 17.68 -20.91 -20.56
C ILE A 84 16.16 -21.09 -20.70
N CYS A 85 15.41 -20.77 -19.64
CA CYS A 85 13.95 -20.73 -19.68
C CYS A 85 13.49 -19.54 -20.53
N LYS A 86 12.63 -19.80 -21.54
CA LYS A 86 12.10 -18.77 -22.44
C LYS A 86 11.13 -17.79 -21.76
N ILE A 87 10.63 -18.14 -20.57
CA ILE A 87 9.57 -17.39 -19.87
C ILE A 87 10.15 -16.47 -18.78
N CYS A 88 11.20 -16.92 -18.09
CA CYS A 88 11.76 -16.20 -16.93
C CYS A 88 13.26 -15.98 -16.99
N GLU A 89 13.91 -16.35 -18.11
CA GLU A 89 15.35 -16.19 -18.35
C GLU A 89 16.25 -16.93 -17.34
N TYR A 90 15.69 -17.81 -16.52
CA TYR A 90 16.45 -18.65 -15.61
C TYR A 90 17.37 -19.62 -16.37
N LYS A 91 18.66 -19.63 -16.02
CA LYS A 91 19.68 -20.54 -16.56
C LYS A 91 19.76 -21.81 -15.70
N LEU A 92 19.50 -22.96 -16.31
CA LEU A 92 19.76 -24.26 -15.70
C LEU A 92 21.07 -24.82 -16.27
N THR A 93 22.03 -25.12 -15.39
CA THR A 93 23.30 -25.77 -15.73
C THR A 93 23.32 -27.18 -15.14
N TYR A 94 23.81 -28.17 -15.89
CA TYR A 94 23.89 -29.58 -15.48
C TYR A 94 25.01 -30.31 -16.23
N GLU A 95 25.48 -31.41 -15.66
CA GLU A 95 26.41 -32.34 -16.31
C GLU A 95 25.62 -33.50 -16.94
N LYS A 96 26.07 -34.01 -18.10
CA LYS A 96 25.53 -35.24 -18.71
C LYS A 96 26.46 -36.41 -18.36
N LEU A 97 25.92 -37.41 -17.66
CA LEU A 97 26.58 -38.69 -17.37
C LEU A 97 26.59 -39.61 -18.59
#